data_AF-A0ABD5U2M8-F1
#
_entry.id   AF-A0ABD5U2M8-F1
#
_cell.length_a   1.000
_cell.length_b   1.000
_cell.length_c   1.000
_cell.angle_alpha   90.00
_cell.angle_beta   90.00
_cell.angle_gamma   90.00
#
_symmetry.space_group_name_H-M   'P 1'
#
loop_
_entity.id
_entity.type
_entity.pdbx_description
1 polymer ?
#
loop_
_entity_poly.entity_id
_entity_poly.type
_entity_poly.pdbx_seq_one_letter_code
_entity_poly.pdbx_strand_id
1 'polypeptide(L)'
;MPDEGSSQPIRKIDDATFDAPPRNTAKRRLFRTKRWFLLDANRYAVALSLLSASFVAIVLIGSFGPVPVRAFLTEGVSPGTVLVELLKAIVSVVVIVLSINQLVLSPGLGPVGDQQERFDQSIDLRREVEDRVGMEVSPTSPAAFLAALLDAIDDQARHLEEGASRTGDRAFERQTTAFTRRAIDEAESVSPLLSSGRFGKFDVISAALRFSISEKIWSIRRISKTHDDSFTDPVTEAFDEMRELLRQYTVAREYLKTVYIREEYIRLSEGLLYTGLPAIILTFCASQIYGPGVFPGQAFGIERRLLFVSGAVSVALAPFVLLISYVFRLAAMSRSTLFVGPFDAGKEGERTEDGPGHGR
;
A
#
# COMPACT_ATOMS: atom_id res chain seq x y z
N MET A 1 -22.87 -17.33 -38.60
CA MET A 1 -21.64 -16.52 -38.46
C MET A 1 -21.55 -16.10 -37.00
N PRO A 2 -20.47 -16.45 -36.29
CA PRO A 2 -20.31 -16.15 -34.88
C PRO A 2 -19.83 -14.70 -34.73
N ASP A 3 -20.37 -13.96 -33.77
CA ASP A 3 -19.80 -12.66 -33.39
C ASP A 3 -19.15 -12.75 -32.01
N GLU A 4 -18.04 -12.04 -31.92
CA GLU A 4 -16.87 -12.26 -31.11
C GLU A 4 -17.07 -12.19 -29.60
N GLY A 5 -16.28 -12.99 -28.89
CA GLY A 5 -16.11 -12.92 -27.45
C GLY A 5 -15.71 -11.52 -26.99
N SER A 6 -16.62 -10.85 -26.29
CA SER A 6 -16.26 -9.71 -25.45
C SER A 6 -15.53 -10.23 -24.21
N SER A 7 -14.21 -10.38 -24.32
CA SER A 7 -13.32 -10.50 -23.17
C SER A 7 -13.58 -9.31 -22.26
N GLN A 8 -14.25 -9.55 -21.13
CA GLN A 8 -14.43 -8.50 -20.13
C GLN A 8 -13.04 -8.02 -19.68
N PRO A 9 -12.78 -6.71 -19.64
CA PRO A 9 -11.47 -6.22 -19.26
C PRO A 9 -11.17 -6.65 -17.82
N ILE A 10 -10.04 -7.32 -17.67
CA ILE A 10 -9.46 -7.81 -16.40
C ILE A 10 -9.66 -6.76 -15.31
N ARG A 11 -10.38 -7.15 -14.26
CA ARG A 11 -10.63 -6.34 -13.07
C ARG A 11 -9.30 -6.06 -12.38
N LYS A 12 -8.69 -4.92 -12.71
CA LYS A 12 -7.53 -4.38 -11.97
C LYS A 12 -7.99 -4.10 -10.54
N ILE A 13 -7.06 -3.95 -9.59
CA ILE A 13 -7.32 -3.28 -8.28
C ILE A 13 -7.69 -1.80 -8.49
N ASP A 14 -8.61 -1.52 -9.38
CA ASP A 14 -9.24 -0.23 -9.60
C ASP A 14 -10.53 -0.16 -8.76
N ASP A 15 -11.12 -1.30 -8.34
CA ASP A 15 -12.44 -1.37 -7.69
C ASP A 15 -12.46 -1.98 -6.27
N ALA A 16 -11.41 -2.67 -5.81
CA ALA A 16 -11.47 -3.42 -4.55
C ALA A 16 -11.23 -2.56 -3.29
N THR A 17 -10.83 -1.29 -3.45
CA THR A 17 -10.58 -0.39 -2.31
C THR A 17 -11.64 0.70 -2.17
N PHE A 18 -12.41 1.00 -3.23
CA PHE A 18 -13.49 1.98 -3.25
C PHE A 18 -14.48 1.66 -4.39
N ASP A 19 -15.77 1.61 -4.07
CA ASP A 19 -16.89 1.23 -4.95
C ASP A 19 -16.81 1.81 -6.37
N ALA A 20 -16.86 0.90 -7.34
CA ALA A 20 -17.10 1.09 -8.78
C ALA A 20 -16.24 2.14 -9.52
N PRO A 21 -15.78 1.85 -10.76
CA PRO A 21 -14.96 2.79 -11.49
C PRO A 21 -15.80 4.02 -11.85
N PRO A 22 -15.37 5.24 -11.46
CA PRO A 22 -16.16 6.43 -11.71
C PRO A 22 -16.26 6.67 -13.23
N ARG A 23 -17.51 6.78 -13.73
CA ARG A 23 -17.83 7.02 -15.15
C ARG A 23 -17.15 8.25 -15.79
N ASN A 24 -16.52 9.12 -15.01
CA ASN A 24 -16.00 10.41 -15.45
C ASN A 24 -14.46 10.46 -15.54
N THR A 25 -13.93 10.82 -16.71
CA THR A 25 -12.48 10.79 -17.07
C THR A 25 -11.63 11.68 -16.17
N ALA A 26 -12.17 12.83 -15.73
CA ALA A 26 -11.47 13.76 -14.82
C ALA A 26 -11.30 13.16 -13.41
N LYS A 27 -12.32 12.49 -12.89
CA LYS A 27 -12.23 11.74 -11.63
C LYS A 27 -11.20 10.61 -11.77
N ARG A 28 -11.19 9.87 -12.88
CA ARG A 28 -10.20 8.81 -13.13
C ARG A 28 -8.74 9.32 -13.12
N ARG A 29 -8.49 10.50 -13.68
CA ARG A 29 -7.16 11.16 -13.61
C ARG A 29 -6.81 11.57 -12.18
N LEU A 30 -7.73 12.21 -11.46
CA LEU A 30 -7.52 12.61 -10.07
C LEU A 30 -7.27 11.39 -9.16
N PHE A 31 -8.00 10.30 -9.34
CA PHE A 31 -7.79 9.04 -8.62
C PHE A 31 -6.44 8.41 -8.95
N ARG A 32 -6.03 8.40 -10.22
CA ARG A 32 -4.71 7.90 -10.62
C ARG A 32 -3.58 8.76 -10.06
N THR A 33 -3.71 10.09 -10.07
CA THR A 33 -2.72 11.01 -9.49
C THR A 33 -2.68 10.90 -7.97
N LYS A 34 -3.84 10.81 -7.30
CA LYS A 34 -3.95 10.60 -5.85
C LYS A 34 -3.31 9.26 -5.45
N ARG A 35 -3.59 8.19 -6.18
CA ARG A 35 -2.96 6.87 -5.97
C ARG A 35 -1.45 6.94 -6.18
N TRP A 36 -1.00 7.50 -7.30
CA TRP A 36 0.42 7.65 -7.59
C TRP A 36 1.14 8.44 -6.50
N PHE A 37 0.55 9.55 -6.05
CA PHE A 37 1.09 10.40 -4.99
C PHE A 37 1.12 9.70 -3.62
N LEU A 38 0.10 8.92 -3.29
CA LEU A 38 -0.02 8.24 -1.99
C LEU A 38 0.76 6.91 -1.90
N LEU A 39 0.93 6.23 -3.04
CA LEU A 39 1.36 4.82 -3.06
C LEU A 39 2.66 4.59 -3.82
N ASP A 40 2.81 5.13 -5.03
CA ASP A 40 3.92 4.77 -5.94
C ASP A 40 5.07 5.79 -5.91
N ALA A 41 4.79 7.05 -5.55
CA ALA A 41 5.77 8.12 -5.57
C ALA A 41 6.85 7.95 -4.49
N ASN A 42 8.07 8.39 -4.81
CA ASN A 42 9.15 8.48 -3.84
C ASN A 42 8.73 9.43 -2.70
N ARG A 43 8.77 8.96 -1.46
CA ARG A 43 8.40 9.72 -0.25
C ARG A 43 9.12 11.07 -0.13
N TYR A 44 10.37 11.15 -0.56
CA TYR A 44 11.11 12.41 -0.57
C TYR A 44 10.59 13.37 -1.63
N ALA A 45 10.08 12.86 -2.76
CA ALA A 45 9.46 13.69 -3.78
C ALA A 45 8.08 14.21 -3.33
N VAL A 46 7.28 13.37 -2.68
CA VAL A 46 6.02 13.78 -2.03
C VAL A 46 6.29 14.84 -0.99
N ALA A 47 7.24 14.60 -0.09
CA ALA A 47 7.62 15.56 0.93
C ALA A 47 8.14 16.88 0.32
N LEU A 48 9.04 16.80 -0.66
CA LEU A 48 9.56 17.97 -1.37
C LEU A 48 8.45 18.76 -2.08
N SER A 49 7.45 18.08 -2.66
CA SER A 49 6.32 18.75 -3.31
C SER A 49 5.43 19.48 -2.31
N LEU A 50 5.15 18.87 -1.15
CA LEU A 50 4.37 19.50 -0.07
C LEU A 50 5.13 20.67 0.55
N LEU A 51 6.45 20.55 0.73
CA LEU A 51 7.31 21.63 1.17
C LEU A 51 7.35 22.78 0.17
N SER A 52 7.48 22.46 -1.13
CA SER A 52 7.45 23.47 -2.20
C SER A 52 6.09 24.16 -2.27
N ALA A 53 5.00 23.41 -2.10
CA ALA A 53 3.65 23.97 -2.06
C ALA A 53 3.46 24.88 -0.84
N SER A 54 3.97 24.50 0.34
CA SER A 54 3.95 25.34 1.54
C SER A 54 4.75 26.63 1.33
N PHE A 55 5.97 26.53 0.78
CA PHE A 55 6.80 27.67 0.44
C PHE A 55 6.06 28.64 -0.51
N VAL A 56 5.56 28.12 -1.62
CA VAL A 56 4.84 28.92 -2.63
C VAL A 56 3.58 29.54 -2.04
N ALA A 57 2.82 28.80 -1.22
CA ALA A 57 1.63 29.33 -0.57
C ALA A 57 1.96 30.51 0.36
N ILE A 58 3.00 30.40 1.19
CA ILE A 58 3.43 31.49 2.07
C ILE A 58 3.89 32.70 1.25
N VAL A 59 4.67 32.48 0.19
CA VAL A 59 5.15 33.56 -0.68
C VAL A 59 3.99 34.25 -1.40
N LEU A 60 3.02 33.51 -1.94
CA LEU A 60 1.86 34.06 -2.64
C LEU A 60 0.96 34.83 -1.68
N ILE A 61 0.65 34.26 -0.51
CA ILE A 61 -0.17 34.92 0.51
C ILE A 61 0.54 36.17 1.03
N GLY A 62 1.85 36.10 1.26
CA GLY A 62 2.62 37.26 1.70
C GLY A 62 2.68 38.37 0.64
N SER A 63 2.79 38.02 -0.64
CA SER A 63 2.95 38.98 -1.74
C SER A 63 1.64 39.58 -2.24
N PHE A 64 0.57 38.78 -2.28
CA PHE A 64 -0.74 39.14 -2.84
C PHE A 64 -1.86 39.20 -1.81
N GLY A 65 -1.53 38.98 -0.53
CA GLY A 65 -2.49 39.03 0.56
C GLY A 65 -3.07 40.43 0.80
N PRO A 66 -4.15 40.52 1.59
CA PRO A 66 -4.83 41.78 1.87
C PRO A 66 -3.97 42.74 2.74
N VAL A 67 -2.93 42.23 3.39
CA VAL A 67 -2.03 42.98 4.26
C VAL A 67 -0.71 43.21 3.51
N PRO A 68 -0.18 44.45 3.44
CA PRO A 68 1.09 44.71 2.77
C PRO A 68 2.22 43.93 3.43
N VAL A 69 3.17 43.42 2.64
CA VAL A 69 4.29 42.56 3.10
C VAL A 69 5.01 43.12 4.33
N ARG A 70 5.18 44.45 4.39
CA ARG A 70 5.77 45.12 5.56
C ARG A 70 4.95 44.87 6.82
N ALA A 71 3.65 45.17 6.80
CA ALA A 71 2.75 44.91 7.91
C ALA A 71 2.66 43.41 8.22
N PHE A 72 2.67 42.53 7.22
CA PHE A 72 2.70 41.07 7.44
C PHE A 72 3.95 40.60 8.20
N LEU A 73 5.10 41.28 8.04
CA LEU A 73 6.36 40.94 8.69
C LEU A 73 6.62 41.70 10.01
N THR A 74 5.95 42.84 10.23
CA THR A 74 6.19 43.71 11.38
C THR A 74 5.01 43.88 12.32
N GLU A 75 3.79 43.67 11.85
CA GLU A 75 2.55 43.79 12.63
C GLU A 75 2.02 42.39 12.96
N GLY A 76 1.78 42.10 14.24
CA GLY A 76 1.37 40.78 14.72
C GLY A 76 2.50 39.96 15.32
N VAL A 77 2.41 38.62 15.22
CA VAL A 77 3.43 37.71 15.77
C VAL A 77 4.67 37.72 14.87
N SER A 78 5.82 38.05 15.45
CA SER A 78 7.09 38.04 14.73
C SER A 78 7.36 36.65 14.12
N PRO A 79 7.80 36.56 12.84
CA PRO A 79 8.26 35.33 12.24
C PRO A 79 9.31 34.58 13.06
N GLY A 80 10.20 35.29 13.78
CA GLY A 80 11.15 34.69 14.70
C GLY A 80 10.47 33.92 15.84
N THR A 81 9.40 34.47 16.40
CA THR A 81 8.58 33.81 17.43
C THR A 81 7.88 32.57 16.87
N VAL A 82 7.32 32.65 15.66
CA VAL A 82 6.71 31.48 14.99
C VAL A 82 7.74 30.36 14.80
N LEU A 83 8.96 30.69 14.39
CA LEU A 83 10.04 29.70 14.24
C LEU A 83 10.42 29.06 15.58
N VAL A 84 10.43 29.80 16.68
CA VAL A 84 10.65 29.25 18.03
C VAL A 84 9.52 28.30 18.45
N GLU A 85 8.26 28.64 18.16
CA GLU A 85 7.14 27.75 18.44
C GLU A 85 7.19 26.49 17.57
N LEU A 86 7.54 26.62 16.28
CA LEU A 86 7.76 25.49 15.38
C LEU A 86 8.92 24.61 15.87
N LEU A 87 10.01 25.21 16.37
CA LEU A 87 11.15 24.48 16.94
C LEU A 87 10.70 23.54 18.06
N LYS A 88 9.89 24.04 19.01
CA LYS A 88 9.31 23.23 20.10
C LYS A 88 8.48 22.07 19.53
N ALA A 89 7.62 22.37 18.55
CA ALA A 89 6.76 21.38 17.92
C ALA A 89 7.56 20.29 17.18
N ILE A 90 8.64 20.66 16.47
CA ILE A 90 9.53 19.71 15.79
C ILE A 90 10.15 18.74 16.79
N VAL A 91 10.72 19.25 17.89
CA VAL A 91 11.33 18.40 18.92
C VAL A 91 10.30 17.41 19.47
N SER A 92 9.11 17.87 19.84
CA SER A 92 8.05 17.00 20.35
C SER A 92 7.65 15.91 19.35
N VAL A 93 7.46 16.25 18.07
CA VAL A 93 7.06 15.25 17.07
C VAL A 93 8.16 14.25 16.78
N VAL A 94 9.40 14.70 16.64
CA VAL A 94 10.53 13.79 16.43
C VAL A 94 10.67 12.81 17.60
N VAL A 95 10.56 13.30 18.84
CA VAL A 95 10.64 12.46 20.04
C VAL A 95 9.49 11.45 20.09
N ILE A 96 8.24 11.91 19.96
CA ILE A 96 7.05 11.03 20.01
C ILE A 96 7.15 9.93 18.94
N VAL A 97 7.48 10.30 17.71
CA VAL A 97 7.54 9.32 16.61
C VAL A 97 8.68 8.34 16.82
N LEU A 98 9.86 8.81 17.24
CA LEU A 98 10.99 7.93 17.52
C LEU A 98 10.65 6.94 18.65
N SER A 99 9.99 7.40 19.72
CA SER A 99 9.54 6.54 20.82
C SER A 99 8.51 5.50 20.37
N ILE A 100 7.51 5.90 19.57
CA ILE A 100 6.52 4.94 19.04
C ILE A 100 7.22 3.92 18.14
N ASN A 101 8.16 4.35 17.31
CA ASN A 101 8.85 3.42 16.41
C ASN A 101 9.72 2.41 17.18
N GLN A 102 10.32 2.83 18.30
CA GLN A 102 11.06 1.93 19.18
C GLN A 102 10.16 0.83 19.77
N LEU A 103 8.89 1.14 20.09
CA LEU A 103 7.92 0.13 20.54
C LEU A 103 7.59 -0.86 19.43
N VAL A 104 7.46 -0.40 18.18
CA VAL A 104 7.16 -1.27 17.02
C VAL A 104 8.34 -2.18 16.68
N LEU A 105 9.58 -1.74 16.93
CA LEU A 105 10.80 -2.51 16.67
C LEU A 105 11.20 -3.45 17.83
N SER A 106 10.72 -3.16 19.05
CA SER A 106 10.99 -3.95 20.26
C SER A 106 10.73 -5.47 20.14
N PRO A 107 9.69 -5.97 19.41
CA PRO A 107 9.44 -7.40 19.28
C PRO A 107 10.56 -8.21 18.58
N GLY A 108 11.53 -7.54 17.96
CA GLY A 108 12.74 -8.16 17.41
C GLY A 108 13.80 -8.51 18.46
N LEU A 109 13.68 -7.99 19.69
CA LEU A 109 14.64 -8.18 20.80
C LEU A 109 14.16 -9.20 21.84
N GLY A 110 13.15 -10.00 21.50
CA GLY A 110 12.61 -11.04 22.38
C GLY A 110 13.63 -12.14 22.71
N PRO A 111 13.31 -13.03 23.67
CA PRO A 111 14.15 -14.16 24.05
C PRO A 111 14.63 -14.96 22.84
N VAL A 112 15.83 -15.55 22.95
CA VAL A 112 16.41 -16.38 21.87
C VAL A 112 15.49 -17.56 21.50
N GLY A 113 14.74 -18.12 22.46
CA GLY A 113 13.77 -19.18 22.21
C GLY A 113 12.69 -18.78 21.21
N ASP A 114 12.10 -17.59 21.37
CA ASP A 114 11.10 -17.06 20.43
C ASP A 114 11.68 -16.88 19.02
N GLN A 115 12.97 -16.55 18.92
CA GLN A 115 13.65 -16.41 17.62
C GLN A 115 13.88 -17.78 16.97
N GLN A 116 14.25 -18.79 17.77
CA GLN A 116 14.41 -20.16 17.30
C GLN A 116 13.08 -20.72 16.79
N GLU A 117 11.99 -20.57 17.56
CA GLU A 117 10.66 -21.04 17.14
C GLU A 117 10.21 -20.37 15.83
N ARG A 118 10.40 -19.06 15.69
CA ARG A 118 10.09 -18.33 14.43
C ARG A 118 10.94 -18.81 13.26
N PHE A 119 12.21 -19.13 13.51
CA PHE A 119 13.11 -19.66 12.48
C PHE A 119 12.62 -21.04 12.03
N ASP A 120 12.37 -21.95 12.96
CA ASP A 120 11.90 -23.31 12.68
C ASP A 120 10.58 -23.28 11.90
N GLN A 121 9.59 -22.50 12.36
CA GLN A 121 8.32 -22.31 11.64
C GLN A 121 8.50 -21.78 10.20
N SER A 122 9.49 -20.90 9.98
CA SER A 122 9.76 -20.36 8.64
C SER A 122 10.42 -21.38 7.71
N ILE A 123 11.26 -22.27 8.25
CA ILE A 123 11.87 -23.37 7.51
C ILE A 123 10.84 -24.45 7.19
N ASP A 124 9.97 -24.79 8.15
CA ASP A 124 8.89 -25.74 7.94
C ASP A 124 7.93 -25.26 6.84
N LEU A 125 7.55 -23.99 6.85
CA LEU A 125 6.74 -23.40 5.77
C LEU A 125 7.45 -23.48 4.41
N ARG A 126 8.76 -23.25 4.36
CA ARG A 126 9.53 -23.33 3.11
C ARG A 126 9.59 -24.75 2.57
N ARG A 127 9.89 -25.72 3.43
CA ARG A 127 9.89 -27.15 3.08
C ARG A 127 8.53 -27.62 2.61
N GLU A 128 7.47 -27.18 3.30
CA GLU A 128 6.09 -27.49 2.94
C GLU A 128 5.73 -27.05 1.51
N VAL A 129 6.30 -25.92 1.06
CA VAL A 129 6.18 -25.42 -0.32
C VAL A 129 7.13 -26.14 -1.26
N GLU A 130 8.37 -26.39 -0.86
CA GLU A 130 9.39 -27.11 -1.64
C GLU A 130 8.89 -28.49 -2.07
N ASP A 131 8.35 -29.26 -1.11
CA ASP A 131 7.83 -30.61 -1.33
C ASP A 131 6.64 -30.63 -2.30
N ARG A 132 5.77 -29.61 -2.26
CA ARG A 132 4.57 -29.52 -3.11
C ARG A 132 4.84 -28.98 -4.50
N VAL A 133 5.68 -27.96 -4.61
CA VAL A 133 6.02 -27.34 -5.89
C VAL A 133 7.12 -28.12 -6.62
N GLY A 134 7.67 -29.17 -6.00
CA GLY A 134 8.72 -30.01 -6.59
C GLY A 134 10.03 -29.24 -6.80
N MET A 135 10.30 -28.25 -5.95
CA MET A 135 11.51 -27.43 -6.05
C MET A 135 12.54 -27.84 -5.00
N GLU A 136 13.80 -27.96 -5.39
CA GLU A 136 14.87 -28.38 -4.46
C GLU A 136 15.15 -27.34 -3.37
N VAL A 137 15.07 -26.04 -3.70
CA VAL A 137 15.34 -24.95 -2.75
C VAL A 137 14.46 -23.75 -3.07
N SER A 138 13.70 -23.29 -2.08
CA SER A 138 12.86 -22.09 -2.18
C SER A 138 13.69 -20.80 -2.33
N PRO A 139 13.21 -19.78 -3.08
CA PRO A 139 13.93 -18.53 -3.24
C PRO A 139 14.18 -17.82 -1.92
N THR A 140 15.33 -17.17 -1.78
CA THR A 140 15.68 -16.42 -0.57
C THR A 140 14.85 -15.14 -0.42
N SER A 141 14.49 -14.50 -1.55
CA SER A 141 13.66 -13.30 -1.51
C SER A 141 12.18 -13.64 -1.33
N PRO A 142 11.46 -12.99 -0.38
CA PRO A 142 10.03 -13.21 -0.19
C PRO A 142 9.18 -12.91 -1.43
N ALA A 143 9.61 -11.98 -2.30
CA ALA A 143 8.92 -11.67 -3.54
C ALA A 143 9.01 -12.83 -4.56
N ALA A 144 10.20 -13.38 -4.76
CA ALA A 144 10.39 -14.55 -5.61
C ALA A 144 9.71 -15.80 -5.03
N PHE A 145 9.65 -15.93 -3.71
CA PHE A 145 8.90 -17.00 -3.06
C PHE A 145 7.39 -16.91 -3.37
N LEU A 146 6.80 -15.71 -3.31
CA LEU A 146 5.41 -15.51 -3.73
C LEU A 146 5.19 -15.73 -5.22
N ALA A 147 6.17 -15.40 -6.07
CA ALA A 147 6.09 -15.69 -7.50
C ALA A 147 6.05 -17.20 -7.75
N ALA A 148 6.95 -17.97 -7.11
CA ALA A 148 6.95 -19.43 -7.19
C ALA A 148 5.63 -20.06 -6.71
N LEU A 149 5.01 -19.51 -5.67
CA LEU A 149 3.68 -19.94 -5.23
C LEU A 149 2.57 -19.60 -6.24
N LEU A 150 2.66 -18.48 -6.95
CA LEU A 150 1.70 -18.16 -8.02
C LEU A 150 1.87 -19.08 -9.23
N ASP A 151 3.11 -19.41 -9.57
CA ASP A 151 3.41 -20.35 -10.65
C ASP A 151 2.86 -21.75 -10.30
N ALA A 152 3.02 -22.20 -9.05
CA ALA A 152 2.42 -23.44 -8.56
C ALA A 152 0.88 -23.40 -8.56
N ILE A 153 0.27 -22.27 -8.21
CA ILE A 153 -1.19 -22.08 -8.30
C ILE A 153 -1.66 -22.14 -9.77
N ASP A 154 -0.88 -21.59 -10.70
CA ASP A 154 -1.16 -21.67 -12.13
C ASP A 154 -1.16 -23.13 -12.62
N ASP A 155 -0.09 -23.86 -12.34
CA ASP A 155 0.05 -25.28 -12.69
C ASP A 155 -1.09 -26.11 -12.08
N GLN A 156 -1.39 -25.88 -10.80
CA GLN A 156 -2.47 -26.59 -10.12
C GLN A 156 -3.86 -26.25 -10.68
N ALA A 157 -4.07 -25.00 -11.11
CA ALA A 157 -5.32 -24.61 -11.76
C ALA A 157 -5.50 -25.36 -13.10
N ARG A 158 -4.42 -25.58 -13.86
CA ARG A 158 -4.45 -26.37 -15.10
C ARG A 158 -4.75 -27.84 -14.82
N HIS A 159 -4.11 -28.44 -13.81
CA HIS A 159 -4.40 -29.80 -13.37
C HIS A 159 -5.86 -29.98 -12.93
N LEU A 160 -6.42 -29.00 -12.21
CA LEU A 160 -7.81 -29.01 -11.78
C LEU A 160 -8.79 -28.95 -12.97
N GLU A 161 -8.48 -28.14 -13.99
CA GLU A 161 -9.28 -28.03 -15.22
C GLU A 161 -9.27 -29.36 -15.99
N GLU A 162 -8.11 -30.00 -16.10
CA GLU A 162 -8.00 -31.33 -16.72
C GLU A 162 -8.79 -32.39 -15.95
N GLY A 163 -8.68 -32.44 -14.63
CA GLY A 163 -9.41 -33.38 -13.78
C GLY A 163 -10.93 -33.21 -13.90
N ALA A 164 -11.40 -31.96 -13.94
CA ALA A 164 -12.82 -31.65 -14.11
C ALA A 164 -13.38 -32.02 -15.49
N SER A 165 -12.57 -31.97 -16.55
CA SER A 165 -13.00 -32.42 -17.89
C SER A 165 -13.23 -33.94 -17.96
N ARG A 166 -12.58 -34.72 -17.08
CA ARG A 166 -12.62 -36.20 -17.08
C ARG A 166 -13.79 -36.79 -16.27
N THR A 167 -14.47 -35.99 -15.45
CA THR A 167 -15.58 -36.45 -14.59
C THR A 167 -16.92 -36.57 -15.32
N GLY A 168 -17.09 -35.89 -16.46
CA GLY A 168 -18.30 -35.96 -17.28
C GLY A 168 -19.48 -35.13 -16.78
N ASP A 169 -19.40 -34.53 -15.59
CA ASP A 169 -20.35 -33.53 -15.12
C ASP A 169 -20.06 -32.15 -15.72
N ARG A 170 -20.89 -31.75 -16.69
CA ARG A 170 -20.77 -30.46 -17.36
C ARG A 170 -21.01 -29.26 -16.45
N ALA A 171 -21.77 -29.40 -15.36
CA ALA A 171 -22.01 -28.30 -14.42
C ALA A 171 -20.75 -28.04 -13.59
N PHE A 172 -20.17 -29.10 -13.04
CA PHE A 172 -18.88 -29.07 -12.35
C PHE A 172 -17.76 -28.54 -13.26
N GLU A 173 -17.59 -29.11 -14.45
CA GLU A 173 -16.58 -28.71 -15.43
C GLU A 173 -16.63 -27.20 -15.71
N ARG A 174 -17.81 -26.67 -16.06
CA ARG A 174 -17.97 -25.23 -16.35
C ARG A 174 -17.60 -24.34 -15.15
N GLN A 175 -18.00 -24.72 -13.94
CA GLN A 175 -17.72 -23.91 -12.74
C GLN A 175 -16.23 -23.94 -12.39
N THR A 176 -15.61 -25.12 -12.47
CA THR A 176 -14.18 -25.30 -12.24
C THR A 176 -13.35 -24.57 -13.27
N THR A 177 -13.63 -24.71 -14.58
CA THR A 177 -12.97 -23.95 -15.65
C THR A 177 -13.09 -22.44 -15.46
N ALA A 178 -14.26 -21.94 -15.05
CA ALA A 178 -14.44 -20.52 -14.79
C ALA A 178 -13.65 -20.03 -13.57
N PHE A 179 -13.38 -20.89 -12.60
CA PHE A 179 -12.52 -20.60 -11.45
C PHE A 179 -11.03 -20.66 -11.83
N THR A 180 -10.59 -21.74 -12.49
CA THR A 180 -9.19 -21.96 -12.87
C THR A 180 -8.69 -20.90 -13.82
N ARG A 181 -9.44 -20.54 -14.87
CA ARG A 181 -9.06 -19.46 -15.79
C ARG A 181 -8.85 -18.12 -15.10
N ARG A 182 -9.71 -17.77 -14.14
CA ARG A 182 -9.52 -16.54 -13.34
C ARG A 182 -8.29 -16.62 -12.43
N ALA A 183 -7.97 -17.80 -11.91
CA ALA A 183 -6.76 -18.00 -11.12
C ALA A 183 -5.50 -17.86 -11.97
N ILE A 184 -5.47 -18.52 -13.14
CA ILE A 184 -4.41 -18.46 -14.15
C ILE A 184 -4.17 -17.02 -14.62
N ASP A 185 -5.22 -16.35 -15.10
CA ASP A 185 -5.12 -14.97 -15.61
C ASP A 185 -4.54 -14.00 -14.57
N GLU A 186 -4.96 -14.13 -13.30
CA GLU A 186 -4.41 -13.32 -12.21
C GLU A 186 -2.97 -13.71 -11.88
N ALA A 187 -2.66 -15.01 -11.77
CA ALA A 187 -1.33 -15.52 -11.46
C ALA A 187 -0.30 -15.08 -12.51
N GLU A 188 -0.58 -15.31 -13.80
CA GLU A 188 0.26 -14.89 -14.93
C GLU A 188 0.45 -13.36 -14.99
N SER A 189 -0.54 -12.58 -14.55
CA SER A 189 -0.42 -11.12 -14.51
C SER A 189 0.43 -10.59 -13.33
N VAL A 190 0.51 -11.34 -12.23
CA VAL A 190 1.14 -10.91 -10.97
C VAL A 190 2.53 -11.49 -10.80
N SER A 191 2.76 -12.76 -11.17
CA SER A 191 4.04 -13.44 -11.01
C SER A 191 5.23 -12.66 -11.62
N PRO A 192 5.14 -12.12 -12.86
CA PRO A 192 6.23 -11.32 -13.45
C PRO A 192 6.55 -10.02 -12.70
N LEU A 193 5.55 -9.42 -12.03
CA LEU A 193 5.74 -8.20 -11.24
C LEU A 193 6.49 -8.49 -9.93
N LEU A 194 6.34 -9.70 -9.40
CA LEU A 194 7.02 -10.14 -8.19
C LEU A 194 8.45 -10.63 -8.48
N SER A 195 8.68 -11.30 -9.61
CA SER A 195 10.00 -11.81 -10.00
C SER A 195 10.96 -10.72 -10.50
N SER A 196 10.45 -9.68 -11.17
CA SER A 196 11.25 -8.53 -11.66
C SER A 196 11.49 -7.44 -10.61
N GLY A 197 10.79 -7.51 -9.47
CA GLY A 197 10.81 -6.49 -8.44
C GLY A 197 12.06 -6.55 -7.56
N ARG A 198 12.89 -5.49 -7.59
CA ARG A 198 13.89 -5.27 -6.53
C ARG A 198 13.16 -5.11 -5.18
N PHE A 199 13.42 -6.04 -4.26
CA PHE A 199 12.87 -6.08 -2.91
C PHE A 199 12.96 -4.71 -2.20
N GLY A 200 11.88 -4.27 -1.55
CA GLY A 200 11.81 -3.00 -0.82
C GLY A 200 11.01 -1.86 -1.48
N LYS A 201 10.45 -2.07 -2.68
CA LYS A 201 9.52 -1.12 -3.33
C LYS A 201 8.06 -1.50 -3.09
N PHE A 202 7.21 -0.49 -2.92
CA PHE A 202 5.76 -0.64 -2.81
C PHE A 202 5.15 -1.45 -3.97
N ASP A 203 5.77 -1.40 -5.15
CA ASP A 203 5.35 -2.15 -6.34
C ASP A 203 5.18 -3.66 -6.06
N VAL A 204 6.10 -4.26 -5.29
CA VAL A 204 6.07 -5.69 -4.94
C VAL A 204 4.86 -6.01 -4.05
N ILE A 205 4.62 -5.17 -3.05
CA ILE A 205 3.47 -5.31 -2.16
C ILE A 205 2.16 -5.07 -2.89
N SER A 206 2.10 -4.04 -3.72
CA SER A 206 0.93 -3.77 -4.54
C SER A 206 0.66 -4.90 -5.52
N ALA A 207 1.69 -5.56 -6.06
CA ALA A 207 1.54 -6.73 -6.92
C ALA A 207 0.98 -7.92 -6.13
N ALA A 208 1.56 -8.24 -4.97
CA ALA A 208 1.07 -9.33 -4.13
C ALA A 208 -0.39 -9.13 -3.66
N LEU A 209 -0.83 -7.89 -3.47
CA LEU A 209 -2.22 -7.56 -3.14
C LEU A 209 -3.19 -7.67 -4.33
N ARG A 210 -2.71 -7.80 -5.58
CA ARG A 210 -3.57 -7.96 -6.78
C ARG A 210 -4.27 -9.30 -6.82
N PHE A 211 -3.64 -10.32 -6.26
CA PHE A 211 -4.18 -11.67 -6.27
C PHE A 211 -5.34 -11.80 -5.27
N SER A 212 -6.56 -12.01 -5.79
CA SER A 212 -7.80 -12.01 -5.02
C SER A 212 -8.02 -13.33 -4.26
N ILE A 213 -7.43 -13.42 -3.06
CA ILE A 213 -7.46 -14.66 -2.24
C ILE A 213 -8.88 -14.98 -1.73
N SER A 214 -9.58 -14.01 -1.13
CA SER A 214 -10.85 -14.27 -0.45
C SER A 214 -11.92 -14.83 -1.40
N GLU A 215 -12.01 -14.30 -2.61
CA GLU A 215 -12.92 -14.83 -3.64
C GLU A 215 -12.54 -16.24 -4.07
N LYS A 216 -11.24 -16.56 -4.16
CA LYS A 216 -10.75 -17.89 -4.57
C LYS A 216 -11.01 -18.95 -3.50
N ILE A 217 -10.71 -18.65 -2.22
CA ILE A 217 -11.01 -19.54 -1.09
C ILE A 217 -12.51 -19.80 -0.96
N TRP A 218 -13.34 -18.77 -1.17
CA TRP A 218 -14.78 -18.96 -1.17
C TRP A 218 -15.26 -19.78 -2.37
N SER A 219 -14.74 -19.52 -3.57
CA SER A 219 -15.13 -20.21 -4.81
C SER A 219 -14.79 -21.69 -4.76
N ILE A 220 -13.58 -22.04 -4.32
CA ILE A 220 -13.15 -23.45 -4.22
C ILE A 220 -14.00 -24.21 -3.20
N ARG A 221 -14.31 -23.59 -2.04
CA ARG A 221 -15.18 -24.17 -1.02
C ARG A 221 -16.61 -24.34 -1.52
N ARG A 222 -17.12 -23.38 -2.30
CA ARG A 222 -18.47 -23.46 -2.89
C ARG A 222 -18.56 -24.58 -3.92
N ILE A 223 -17.58 -24.69 -4.81
CA ILE A 223 -17.57 -25.72 -5.86
C ILE A 223 -17.52 -27.10 -5.22
N SER A 224 -16.60 -27.32 -4.26
CA SER A 224 -16.48 -28.57 -3.51
C SER A 224 -17.79 -28.95 -2.80
N LYS A 225 -18.44 -28.02 -2.08
CA LYS A 225 -19.72 -28.31 -1.43
C LYS A 225 -20.89 -28.56 -2.39
N THR A 226 -20.86 -28.01 -3.61
CA THR A 226 -22.00 -28.08 -4.54
C THR A 226 -21.95 -29.35 -5.39
N HIS A 227 -20.75 -29.85 -5.68
CA HIS A 227 -20.55 -30.98 -6.59
C HIS A 227 -19.83 -32.14 -5.89
N ASP A 228 -19.99 -32.29 -4.58
CA ASP A 228 -19.34 -33.34 -3.77
C ASP A 228 -19.53 -34.74 -4.38
N ASP A 229 -20.73 -35.01 -4.93
CA ASP A 229 -21.07 -36.27 -5.60
C ASP A 229 -20.28 -36.54 -6.91
N SER A 230 -19.63 -35.52 -7.46
CA SER A 230 -18.81 -35.62 -8.69
C SER A 230 -17.32 -35.73 -8.41
N PHE A 231 -16.89 -35.70 -7.14
CA PHE A 231 -15.49 -35.78 -6.77
C PHE A 231 -14.99 -37.23 -6.88
N THR A 232 -14.02 -37.45 -7.76
CA THR A 232 -13.17 -38.64 -7.75
C THR A 232 -11.94 -38.40 -6.89
N ASP A 233 -11.27 -39.45 -6.40
CA ASP A 233 -10.06 -39.30 -5.57
C ASP A 233 -9.02 -38.31 -6.15
N PRO A 234 -8.70 -38.35 -7.47
CA PRO A 234 -7.77 -37.39 -8.07
C PRO A 234 -8.28 -35.95 -8.07
N VAL A 235 -9.60 -35.73 -8.17
CA VAL A 235 -10.20 -34.40 -8.12
C VAL A 235 -10.18 -33.86 -6.70
N THR A 236 -10.48 -34.70 -5.72
CA THR A 236 -10.40 -34.34 -4.29
C THR A 236 -9.00 -33.89 -3.92
N GLU A 237 -7.98 -34.68 -4.28
CA GLU A 237 -6.58 -34.36 -4.04
C GLU A 237 -6.18 -33.03 -4.69
N ALA A 238 -6.58 -32.81 -5.95
CA ALA A 238 -6.27 -31.58 -6.65
C ALA A 238 -6.93 -30.32 -6.03
N PHE A 239 -8.17 -30.46 -5.52
CA PHE A 239 -8.87 -29.40 -4.78
C PHE A 239 -8.20 -29.08 -3.44
N ASP A 240 -7.78 -30.11 -2.70
CA ASP A 240 -7.09 -29.95 -1.42
C ASP A 240 -5.73 -29.28 -1.59
N GLU A 241 -4.98 -29.67 -2.61
CA GLU A 241 -3.70 -29.06 -2.97
C GLU A 241 -3.85 -27.59 -3.39
N MET A 242 -4.84 -27.27 -4.23
CA MET A 242 -5.15 -25.87 -4.57
C MET A 242 -5.53 -25.05 -3.32
N ARG A 243 -6.34 -25.62 -2.40
CA ARG A 243 -6.71 -24.95 -1.15
C ARG A 243 -5.48 -24.65 -0.29
N GLU A 244 -4.54 -25.57 -0.28
CA GLU A 244 -3.32 -25.50 0.50
C GLU A 244 -2.34 -24.48 -0.07
N LEU A 245 -2.13 -24.46 -1.39
CA LEU A 245 -1.35 -23.42 -2.07
C LEU A 245 -1.93 -22.01 -1.82
N LEU A 246 -3.25 -21.86 -1.87
CA LEU A 246 -3.92 -20.59 -1.55
C LEU A 246 -3.69 -20.19 -0.07
N ARG A 247 -3.68 -21.16 0.86
CA ARG A 247 -3.36 -20.91 2.28
C ARG A 247 -1.92 -20.43 2.42
N GLN A 248 -0.97 -21.13 1.82
CA GLN A 248 0.46 -20.80 1.89
C GLN A 248 0.75 -19.43 1.28
N TYR A 249 0.16 -19.12 0.12
CA TYR A 249 0.24 -17.78 -0.48
C TYR A 249 -0.30 -16.70 0.45
N THR A 250 -1.41 -16.98 1.15
CA THR A 250 -1.99 -16.04 2.13
C THR A 250 -1.00 -15.74 3.26
N VAL A 251 -0.42 -16.80 3.86
CA VAL A 251 0.55 -16.67 4.95
C VAL A 251 1.80 -15.92 4.50
N ALA A 252 2.36 -16.32 3.34
CA ALA A 252 3.54 -15.70 2.77
C ALA A 252 3.31 -14.21 2.43
N ARG A 253 2.12 -13.85 1.92
CA ARG A 253 1.76 -12.47 1.61
C ARG A 253 1.67 -11.61 2.88
N GLU A 254 1.05 -12.12 3.95
CA GLU A 254 0.96 -11.39 5.22
C GLU A 254 2.34 -11.25 5.89
N TYR A 255 3.21 -12.26 5.77
CA TYR A 255 4.60 -12.15 6.20
C TYR A 255 5.34 -11.05 5.42
N LEU A 256 5.28 -11.06 4.09
CA LEU A 256 5.89 -10.04 3.25
C LEU A 256 5.37 -8.63 3.61
N LYS A 257 4.06 -8.49 3.84
CA LYS A 257 3.44 -7.24 4.30
C LYS A 257 4.03 -6.78 5.63
N THR A 258 4.17 -7.68 6.60
CA THR A 258 4.75 -7.38 7.91
C THR A 258 6.19 -6.89 7.79
N VAL A 259 6.99 -7.57 6.96
CA VAL A 259 8.38 -7.16 6.68
C VAL A 259 8.43 -5.77 6.03
N TYR A 260 7.56 -5.50 5.05
CA TYR A 260 7.51 -4.20 4.39
C TYR A 260 7.09 -3.07 5.35
N ILE A 261 6.07 -3.30 6.18
CA ILE A 261 5.62 -2.32 7.17
C ILE A 261 6.75 -1.99 8.14
N ARG A 262 7.46 -3.01 8.65
CA ARG A 262 8.62 -2.83 9.55
C ARG A 262 9.71 -2.00 8.89
N GLU A 263 10.05 -2.31 7.65
CA GLU A 263 11.05 -1.58 6.87
C GLU A 263 10.63 -0.12 6.65
N GLU A 264 9.35 0.15 6.38
CA GLU A 264 8.85 1.52 6.20
C GLU A 264 8.91 2.34 7.51
N TYR A 265 8.70 1.69 8.65
CA TYR A 265 8.88 2.25 9.99
C TYR A 265 10.35 2.61 10.29
N ILE A 266 11.29 1.74 9.92
CA ILE A 266 12.73 2.02 10.03
C ILE A 266 13.09 3.23 9.17
N ARG A 267 12.67 3.23 7.91
CA ARG A 267 12.91 4.35 6.98
C ARG A 267 12.25 5.65 7.42
N LEU A 268 11.12 5.59 8.12
CA LEU A 268 10.49 6.77 8.71
C LEU A 268 11.38 7.35 9.80
N SER A 269 11.89 6.52 10.71
CA SER A 269 12.77 6.98 11.79
C SER A 269 14.08 7.55 11.28
N GLU A 270 14.72 6.88 10.32
CA GLU A 270 15.91 7.41 9.66
C GLU A 270 15.61 8.75 8.97
N GLY A 271 14.51 8.82 8.22
CA GLY A 271 14.07 10.05 7.56
C GLY A 271 13.83 11.20 8.55
N LEU A 272 13.19 10.92 9.68
CA LEU A 272 12.95 11.91 10.73
C LEU A 272 14.22 12.34 11.45
N LEU A 273 15.20 11.44 11.65
CA LEU A 273 16.49 11.81 12.22
C LEU A 273 17.27 12.71 11.25
N TYR A 274 17.32 12.31 9.97
CA TYR A 274 18.02 13.04 8.92
C TYR A 274 17.38 14.39 8.55
N THR A 275 16.08 14.56 8.78
CA THR A 275 15.40 15.84 8.52
C THR A 275 15.19 16.67 9.78
N GLY A 276 14.89 16.01 10.91
CA GLY A 276 14.57 16.65 12.19
C GLY A 276 15.75 17.42 12.78
N LEU A 277 16.92 16.79 12.92
CA LEU A 277 18.07 17.45 13.51
C LEU A 277 18.53 18.67 12.68
N PRO A 278 18.71 18.57 11.34
CA PRO A 278 19.00 19.75 10.53
C PRO A 278 17.91 20.81 10.57
N ALA A 279 16.63 20.41 10.57
CA ALA A 279 15.52 21.35 10.66
C ALA A 279 15.55 22.13 11.98
N ILE A 280 15.83 21.48 13.11
CA ILE A 280 15.98 22.13 14.42
C ILE A 280 17.09 23.18 14.38
N ILE A 281 18.28 22.81 13.91
CA ILE A 281 19.44 23.71 13.86
C ILE A 281 19.17 24.90 12.94
N LEU A 282 18.67 24.64 11.72
CA LEU A 282 18.38 25.67 10.74
C LEU A 282 17.26 26.61 11.21
N THR A 283 16.22 26.07 11.84
CA THR A 283 15.12 26.86 12.41
C THR A 283 15.62 27.75 13.55
N PHE A 284 16.45 27.20 14.45
CA PHE A 284 17.10 27.97 15.51
C PHE A 284 17.94 29.11 14.93
N CYS A 285 18.88 28.82 14.02
CA CYS A 285 19.70 29.84 13.36
C CYS A 285 18.84 30.89 12.65
N ALA A 286 17.80 30.47 11.92
CA ALA A 286 16.90 31.39 11.24
C ALA A 286 16.15 32.30 12.20
N SER A 287 15.72 31.78 13.36
CA SER A 287 15.10 32.57 14.42
C SER A 287 16.02 33.66 14.99
N GLN A 288 17.32 33.36 15.13
CA GLN A 288 18.32 34.30 15.66
C GLN A 288 18.74 35.34 14.63
N ILE A 289 18.79 34.95 13.36
CA ILE A 289 19.14 35.83 12.23
C ILE A 289 17.99 36.79 11.91
N TYR A 290 16.73 36.41 12.20
CA TYR A 290 15.59 37.25 11.89
C TYR A 290 15.63 38.58 12.66
N GLY A 291 15.62 39.69 11.91
CA GLY A 291 15.58 41.03 12.48
C GLY A 291 15.15 42.09 11.45
N PRO A 292 14.65 43.25 11.90
CA PRO A 292 14.06 44.27 11.03
C PRO A 292 15.05 44.83 9.98
N GLY A 293 16.36 44.74 10.22
CA GLY A 293 17.41 45.20 9.30
C GLY A 293 18.04 44.13 8.40
N VAL A 294 17.63 42.87 8.51
CA VAL A 294 18.32 41.75 7.83
C VAL A 294 17.70 41.49 6.45
N PHE A 295 18.56 41.25 5.44
CA PHE A 295 18.20 41.05 4.02
C PHE A 295 17.38 42.19 3.36
N PRO A 296 17.92 43.42 3.29
CA PRO A 296 17.23 44.52 2.60
C PRO A 296 17.10 44.27 1.09
N GLY A 297 16.03 44.80 0.50
CA GLY A 297 15.78 44.78 -0.94
C GLY A 297 14.87 43.64 -1.41
N GLN A 298 14.81 43.47 -2.73
CA GLN A 298 13.96 42.48 -3.41
C GLN A 298 14.81 41.49 -4.23
N ALA A 299 14.26 40.31 -4.47
CA ALA A 299 14.76 39.32 -5.41
C ALA A 299 13.57 38.81 -6.23
N PHE A 300 13.68 38.81 -7.56
CA PHE A 300 12.58 38.41 -8.46
C PHE A 300 11.26 39.19 -8.25
N GLY A 301 11.34 40.46 -7.81
CA GLY A 301 10.17 41.29 -7.49
C GLY A 301 9.50 40.97 -6.13
N ILE A 302 10.06 40.03 -5.36
CA ILE A 302 9.56 39.62 -4.04
C ILE A 302 10.52 40.10 -2.96
N GLU A 303 10.00 40.50 -1.81
CA GLU A 303 10.81 40.93 -0.68
C GLU A 303 11.73 39.80 -0.18
N ARG A 304 13.04 40.03 -0.09
CA ARG A 304 14.02 38.99 0.29
C ARG A 304 13.74 38.41 1.68
N ARG A 305 13.22 39.25 2.59
CA ARG A 305 12.77 38.83 3.93
C ARG A 305 11.64 37.81 3.87
N LEU A 306 10.66 38.02 2.99
CA LEU A 306 9.55 37.08 2.81
C LEU A 306 10.06 35.73 2.29
N LEU A 307 10.98 35.74 1.32
CA LEU A 307 11.59 34.50 0.80
C LEU A 307 12.38 33.76 1.89
N PHE A 308 13.14 34.48 2.70
CA PHE A 308 13.88 33.91 3.83
C PHE A 308 12.96 33.26 4.85
N VAL A 309 11.92 33.98 5.31
CA VAL A 309 10.94 33.45 6.28
C VAL A 309 10.21 32.24 5.70
N SER A 310 9.76 32.32 4.45
CA SER A 310 9.06 31.21 3.78
C SER A 310 9.96 29.97 3.69
N GLY A 311 11.24 30.16 3.37
CA GLY A 311 12.23 29.09 3.33
C GLY A 311 12.48 28.47 4.70
N ALA A 312 12.68 29.30 5.73
CA ALA A 312 12.90 28.85 7.09
C ALA A 312 11.70 28.05 7.63
N VAL A 313 10.47 28.53 7.42
CA VAL A 313 9.26 27.81 7.80
C VAL A 313 9.13 26.49 7.02
N SER A 314 9.45 26.49 5.73
CA SER A 314 9.42 25.26 4.92
C SER A 314 10.42 24.22 5.45
N VAL A 315 11.65 24.63 5.80
CA VAL A 315 12.64 23.74 6.43
C VAL A 315 12.14 23.22 7.78
N ALA A 316 11.54 24.09 8.60
CA ALA A 316 10.95 23.71 9.89
C ALA A 316 9.84 22.65 9.74
N LEU A 317 9.06 22.71 8.66
CA LEU A 317 7.99 21.75 8.36
C LEU A 317 8.47 20.43 7.74
N ALA A 318 9.75 20.31 7.36
CA ALA A 318 10.28 19.11 6.71
C ALA A 318 10.01 17.79 7.46
N PRO A 319 10.34 17.64 8.75
CA PRO A 319 10.06 16.41 9.49
C PRO A 319 8.56 16.10 9.58
N PHE A 320 7.71 17.11 9.73
CA PHE A 320 6.26 16.94 9.75
C PHE A 320 5.71 16.44 8.41
N VAL A 321 6.14 17.07 7.33
CA VAL A 321 5.70 16.71 5.98
C VAL A 321 6.19 15.31 5.60
N LEU A 322 7.41 14.95 6.01
CA LEU A 322 7.92 13.59 5.87
C LEU A 322 7.06 12.61 6.66
N LEU A 323 6.76 12.88 7.93
CA LEU A 323 5.86 12.06 8.73
C LEU A 323 4.50 11.84 8.04
N ILE A 324 3.88 12.92 7.57
CA ILE A 324 2.58 12.88 6.86
C ILE A 324 2.67 11.99 5.62
N SER A 325 3.74 12.11 4.83
CA SER A 325 3.96 11.28 3.64
C SER A 325 3.99 9.79 3.96
N TYR A 326 4.64 9.39 5.06
CA TYR A 326 4.73 7.98 5.46
C TYR A 326 3.43 7.48 6.10
N VAL A 327 2.81 8.29 6.96
CA VAL A 327 1.53 7.93 7.60
C VAL A 327 0.44 7.71 6.56
N PHE A 328 0.36 8.56 5.53
CA PHE A 328 -0.61 8.36 4.45
C PHE A 328 -0.41 7.04 3.70
N ARG A 329 0.84 6.67 3.41
CA ARG A 329 1.15 5.40 2.75
C ARG A 329 0.76 4.22 3.62
N LEU A 330 1.12 4.25 4.90
CA LEU A 330 0.80 3.19 5.84
C LEU A 330 -0.71 3.06 6.04
N ALA A 331 -1.43 4.18 6.15
CA ALA A 331 -2.88 4.21 6.24
C ALA A 331 -3.54 3.66 4.96
N ALA A 332 -3.02 4.02 3.79
CA ALA A 332 -3.52 3.49 2.52
C ALA A 332 -3.28 1.97 2.40
N MET A 333 -2.10 1.50 2.82
CA MET A 333 -1.76 0.08 2.88
C MET A 333 -2.64 -0.69 3.87
N SER A 334 -2.90 -0.11 5.04
CA SER A 334 -3.78 -0.69 6.06
C SER A 334 -5.22 -0.78 5.56
N ARG A 335 -5.74 0.27 4.92
CA ARG A 335 -7.10 0.31 4.35
C ARG A 335 -7.33 -0.74 3.25
N SER A 336 -6.33 -1.06 2.44
CA SER A 336 -6.43 -2.16 1.47
C SER A 336 -6.52 -3.56 2.10
N THR A 337 -6.45 -3.66 3.43
CA THR A 337 -6.34 -4.94 4.15
C THR A 337 -7.25 -5.03 5.37
N LEU A 338 -8.34 -4.25 5.42
CA LEU A 338 -9.27 -4.25 6.55
C LEU A 338 -9.96 -5.59 6.83
N PHE A 339 -9.72 -6.64 6.03
CA PHE A 339 -10.16 -8.00 6.35
C PHE A 339 -9.07 -9.03 6.09
N VAL A 340 -8.50 -9.53 7.19
CA VAL A 340 -7.78 -10.82 7.25
C VAL A 340 -8.83 -11.86 7.66
N GLY A 341 -9.64 -12.32 6.70
CA GLY A 341 -10.71 -13.30 6.94
C GLY A 341 -11.78 -13.31 5.85
N PRO A 342 -12.68 -14.32 5.83
CA PRO A 342 -13.72 -14.50 4.79
C PRO A 342 -14.87 -13.47 4.86
N PHE A 343 -14.69 -12.40 5.63
CA PHE A 343 -15.69 -11.36 5.81
C PHE A 343 -15.36 -10.19 4.91
N ASP A 344 -16.26 -9.87 3.99
CA ASP A 344 -16.22 -8.69 3.15
C ASP A 344 -17.26 -7.71 3.69
N ALA A 345 -16.83 -6.57 4.25
CA ALA A 345 -17.76 -5.52 4.69
C ALA A 345 -18.29 -4.65 3.54
N GLY A 346 -17.88 -4.90 2.29
CA GLY A 346 -18.36 -4.18 1.11
C GLY A 346 -19.74 -4.61 0.62
N LYS A 347 -20.39 -5.59 1.25
CA LYS A 347 -21.70 -6.11 0.83
C LYS A 347 -22.77 -6.07 1.92
N GLU A 348 -22.90 -4.94 2.62
CA GLU A 348 -24.16 -4.63 3.30
C GLU A 348 -25.12 -3.94 2.31
N GLY A 349 -25.88 -4.77 1.59
CA GLY A 349 -27.29 -4.50 1.29
C GLY A 349 -27.66 -3.44 0.26
N GLU A 350 -27.31 -3.62 -1.02
CA GLU A 350 -28.28 -3.27 -2.08
C GLU A 350 -29.32 -4.39 -2.13
N ARG A 351 -30.26 -4.38 -1.18
CA ARG A 351 -31.58 -4.98 -1.42
C ARG A 351 -32.27 -4.05 -2.40
N THR A 352 -32.28 -4.46 -3.66
CA THR A 352 -33.21 -3.95 -4.66
C THR A 352 -34.62 -4.12 -4.09
N GLU A 353 -35.23 -3.03 -3.63
CA GLU A 353 -36.68 -2.95 -3.47
C GLU A 353 -37.30 -2.96 -4.86
N ASP A 354 -37.34 -4.13 -5.50
CA ASP A 354 -38.36 -4.40 -6.51
C ASP A 354 -39.65 -4.75 -5.75
N GLY A 355 -40.39 -3.70 -5.37
CA GLY A 355 -41.78 -3.84 -4.93
C GLY A 355 -42.63 -4.34 -6.10
N PRO A 356 -43.46 -5.38 -5.93
CA PRO A 356 -44.32 -5.86 -7.01
C PRO A 356 -45.44 -4.84 -7.23
N GLY A 357 -45.37 -4.13 -8.35
CA GLY A 357 -46.51 -3.41 -8.90
C GLY A 357 -47.59 -4.39 -9.34
N HIS A 358 -48.50 -4.74 -8.43
CA HIS A 358 -49.79 -5.29 -8.79
C HIS A 358 -50.77 -4.15 -9.05
N GLY A 359 -51.35 -4.16 -10.24
CA GLY A 359 -52.25 -3.13 -10.72
C GLY A 359 -53.61 -3.12 -10.01
N ARG A 360 -54.23 -1.95 -10.09
CA ARG A 360 -55.54 -1.77 -10.71
C ARG A 360 -55.66 -0.35 -11.26
#